data_AF-A0A969SBY4-F1
#
_entry.id   AF-A0A969SBY4-F1
#
_cell.length_a   1.000
_cell.length_b   1.000
_cell.length_c   1.000
_cell.angle_alpha   90.00
_cell.angle_beta   90.00
_cell.angle_gamma   90.00
#
_symmetry.space_group_name_H-M   'P 1'
#
loop_
_entity.id
_entity.type
_entity.pdbx_description
1 polymer ?
#
loop_
_entity_poly.entity_id
_entity_poly.type
_entity_poly.pdbx_seq_one_letter_code
_entity_poly.pdbx_strand_id
1 'polypeptide(L)'
;MYTSYKQVSEFSLEGEILNLIIEDGYKLKYLRISSDRGIEFLVKLCKELRESLAPVLTPGLRVQVAGEKELNLKNGKLKLKAYSLKLSVSNNSLTPKQLDPTNTPVAILTSDRPIENSKINSRTTSKTATAPAKTKTKILVCQKSDCQKRGGAAVCKALENALNSRGLEGQVTVQGTGCLKQCKAGPNIVLMPDKTRYSRIKPAEIPAIVDKHFAVK
;
A
#
# COMPACT_ATOMS: atom_id res chain seq x y z
N MET A 1 41.82 -5.77 0.05
CA MET A 1 40.71 -6.50 -0.61
C MET A 1 39.39 -6.03 -0.03
N TYR A 2 38.39 -5.72 -0.87
CA TYR A 2 37.05 -5.33 -0.40
C TYR A 2 36.15 -6.58 -0.35
N THR A 3 35.94 -7.15 0.83
CA THR A 3 35.08 -8.33 0.98
C THR A 3 33.61 -7.91 0.83
N SER A 4 32.99 -8.24 -0.30
CA SER A 4 31.55 -8.00 -0.49
C SER A 4 30.77 -8.87 0.50
N TYR A 5 30.21 -8.25 1.53
CA TYR A 5 29.41 -8.88 2.58
C TYR A 5 27.97 -9.22 2.14
N LYS A 6 27.76 -9.33 0.83
CA LYS A 6 26.47 -9.61 0.20
C LYS A 6 26.64 -10.72 -0.82
N GLN A 7 25.87 -11.78 -0.65
CA GLN A 7 25.68 -12.80 -1.66
C GLN A 7 24.41 -12.46 -2.44
N VAL A 8 24.54 -12.26 -3.75
CA VAL A 8 23.41 -12.11 -4.67
C VAL A 8 23.34 -13.39 -5.50
N SER A 9 22.14 -13.91 -5.68
CA SER A 9 21.87 -15.06 -6.54
C SER A 9 20.48 -14.91 -7.14
N GLU A 10 20.24 -15.56 -8.26
CA GLU A 10 18.92 -15.53 -8.89
C GLU A 10 17.92 -16.43 -8.16
N PHE A 11 16.63 -16.14 -8.35
CA PHE A 11 15.54 -17.03 -8.00
C PHE A 11 14.44 -16.97 -9.06
N SER A 12 13.80 -18.11 -9.28
CA SER A 12 12.47 -18.20 -9.89
C SER A 12 11.53 -18.78 -8.85
N LEU A 13 10.33 -18.22 -8.73
CA LEU A 13 9.29 -18.64 -7.80
C LEU A 13 7.95 -18.67 -8.54
N GLU A 14 7.21 -19.76 -8.38
CA GLU A 14 5.81 -19.83 -8.83
C GLU A 14 4.88 -19.88 -7.62
N GLY A 15 3.72 -19.25 -7.75
CA GLY A 15 2.75 -19.18 -6.67
C GLY A 15 1.55 -18.29 -6.98
N GLU A 16 0.66 -18.16 -6.02
CA GLU A 16 -0.55 -17.35 -6.10
C GLU A 16 -0.34 -16.00 -5.40
N ILE A 17 -0.88 -14.91 -5.96
CA ILE A 17 -0.86 -13.61 -5.30
C ILE A 17 -1.84 -13.61 -4.14
N LEU A 18 -1.33 -13.54 -2.91
CA LEU A 18 -2.15 -13.36 -1.71
C LEU A 18 -2.53 -11.89 -1.49
N ASN A 19 -1.58 -10.96 -1.71
CA ASN A 19 -1.83 -9.54 -1.45
C ASN A 19 -0.85 -8.61 -2.18
N LEU A 20 -1.32 -7.39 -2.43
CA LEU A 20 -0.63 -6.30 -3.11
C LEU A 20 -0.36 -5.17 -2.12
N ILE A 21 0.90 -4.99 -1.73
CA ILE A 21 1.28 -3.97 -0.74
C ILE A 21 1.63 -2.68 -1.47
N ILE A 22 0.68 -1.75 -1.42
CA ILE A 22 0.74 -0.42 -2.00
C ILE A 22 1.33 0.56 -0.97
N GLU A 23 2.46 1.18 -1.30
CA GLU A 23 3.01 2.29 -0.54
C GLU A 23 2.42 3.63 -1.03
N ASP A 24 2.29 4.59 -0.13
CA ASP A 24 1.80 5.95 -0.36
C ASP A 24 0.39 6.06 -1.02
N GLY A 25 -0.36 4.95 -1.13
CA GLY A 25 -1.76 4.88 -1.57
C GLY A 25 -2.00 4.65 -3.07
N TYR A 26 -0.95 4.51 -3.87
CA TYR A 26 -1.03 4.36 -5.33
C TYR A 26 0.16 3.60 -5.95
N LYS A 27 1.24 3.38 -5.18
CA LYS A 27 2.48 2.78 -5.69
C LYS A 27 2.62 1.36 -5.15
N LEU A 28 2.21 0.37 -5.93
CA LEU A 28 2.54 -1.03 -5.65
C LEU A 28 4.04 -1.15 -5.37
N LYS A 29 4.45 -1.81 -4.29
CA LYS A 29 5.85 -1.88 -3.89
C LYS A 29 6.32 -3.30 -3.56
N TYR A 30 5.45 -4.08 -2.93
CA TYR A 30 5.70 -5.48 -2.64
C TYR A 30 4.49 -6.34 -3.04
N LEU A 31 4.80 -7.57 -3.39
CA LEU A 31 3.85 -8.63 -3.70
C LEU A 31 3.99 -9.71 -2.62
N ARG A 32 2.89 -10.17 -2.02
CA ARG A 32 2.85 -11.35 -1.15
C ARG A 32 2.37 -12.53 -1.99
N ILE A 33 3.20 -13.57 -2.12
CA ILE A 33 2.97 -14.73 -2.97
C ILE A 33 2.99 -16.00 -2.10
N SER A 34 2.04 -16.90 -2.25
CA SER A 34 2.10 -18.26 -1.70
C SER A 34 2.57 -19.26 -2.75
N SER A 35 3.65 -19.99 -2.47
CA SER A 35 4.03 -21.19 -3.24
C SER A 35 3.01 -22.31 -3.01
N ASP A 36 2.98 -23.25 -3.95
CA ASP A 36 2.36 -24.58 -3.87
C ASP A 36 2.59 -25.31 -2.52
N ARG A 37 3.74 -25.07 -1.87
CA ARG A 37 4.12 -25.66 -0.58
C ARG A 37 3.54 -24.91 0.63
N GLY A 38 2.65 -23.94 0.43
CA GLY A 38 2.10 -23.06 1.47
C GLY A 38 3.10 -22.03 2.02
N ILE A 39 4.30 -21.94 1.46
CA ILE A 39 5.33 -20.98 1.90
C ILE A 39 5.03 -19.62 1.29
N GLU A 40 4.94 -18.59 2.14
CA GLU A 40 4.72 -17.22 1.71
C GLU A 40 6.02 -16.45 1.48
N PHE A 41 6.06 -15.66 0.41
CA PHE A 41 7.19 -14.82 0.04
C PHE A 41 6.76 -13.36 -0.12
N LEU A 42 7.51 -12.45 0.51
CA LEU A 42 7.37 -11.00 0.33
C LEU A 42 8.38 -10.50 -0.69
N VAL A 43 7.94 -10.32 -1.93
CA VAL A 43 8.81 -9.95 -3.05
C VAL A 43 8.71 -8.46 -3.33
N LYS A 44 9.84 -7.74 -3.32
CA LYS A 44 9.88 -6.33 -3.72
C LYS A 44 9.90 -6.24 -5.24
N LEU A 45 8.92 -5.59 -5.85
CA LEU A 45 8.95 -5.31 -7.29
C LEU A 45 9.99 -4.21 -7.60
N CYS A 46 10.71 -4.29 -8.72
CA CYS A 46 11.50 -3.18 -9.27
C CYS A 46 10.59 -2.03 -9.78
N LYS A 47 11.14 -0.91 -10.25
CA LYS A 47 10.32 0.28 -10.57
C LYS A 47 9.42 0.00 -11.78
N GLU A 48 10.01 -0.66 -12.77
CA GLU A 48 9.51 -0.95 -14.11
C GLU A 48 8.27 -1.86 -14.04
N LEU A 49 8.35 -2.98 -13.29
CA LEU A 49 7.23 -3.90 -13.07
C LEU A 49 6.00 -3.24 -12.42
N ARG A 50 6.19 -2.18 -11.63
CA ARG A 50 5.07 -1.48 -10.96
C ARG A 50 4.34 -0.54 -11.89
N GLU A 51 4.98 -0.11 -12.97
CA GLU A 51 4.39 0.79 -13.96
C GLU A 51 3.65 -0.03 -15.02
N SER A 52 4.15 -1.21 -15.39
CA SER A 52 3.52 -2.08 -16.40
C SER A 52 2.44 -3.03 -15.86
N LEU A 53 2.62 -3.64 -14.68
CA LEU A 53 1.76 -4.75 -14.23
C LEU A 53 0.76 -4.38 -13.12
N ALA A 54 0.90 -3.21 -12.49
CA ALA A 54 -0.01 -2.78 -11.42
C ALA A 54 -1.53 -2.84 -11.75
N PRO A 55 -2.02 -2.56 -12.98
CA PRO A 55 -3.46 -2.67 -13.26
C PRO A 55 -3.96 -4.11 -13.48
N VAL A 56 -3.07 -5.07 -13.73
CA VAL A 56 -3.44 -6.46 -14.06
C VAL A 56 -3.29 -7.39 -12.84
N LEU A 57 -2.40 -7.04 -11.91
CA LEU A 57 -2.18 -7.83 -10.69
C LEU A 57 -3.39 -7.72 -9.76
N THR A 58 -4.05 -8.85 -9.51
CA THR A 58 -5.10 -9.02 -8.49
C THR A 58 -4.75 -10.22 -7.60
N PRO A 59 -5.20 -10.24 -6.33
CA PRO A 59 -5.12 -11.44 -5.51
C PRO A 59 -5.88 -12.61 -6.15
N GLY A 60 -5.38 -13.83 -5.99
CA GLY A 60 -5.90 -15.04 -6.65
C GLY A 60 -5.24 -15.42 -7.97
N LEU A 61 -4.45 -14.52 -8.60
CA LEU A 61 -3.73 -14.86 -9.82
C LEU A 61 -2.48 -15.70 -9.54
N ARG A 62 -2.31 -16.80 -10.28
CA ARG A 62 -1.05 -17.54 -10.33
C ARG A 62 -0.01 -16.80 -11.18
N VAL A 63 1.21 -16.71 -10.67
CA VAL A 63 2.30 -15.96 -11.27
C VAL A 63 3.64 -16.70 -11.15
N GLN A 64 4.47 -16.54 -12.17
CA GLN A 64 5.89 -16.89 -12.15
C GLN A 64 6.69 -15.59 -11.97
N VAL A 65 7.55 -15.53 -10.95
CA VAL A 65 8.31 -14.34 -10.57
C VAL A 65 9.79 -14.68 -10.57
N ALA A 66 10.56 -13.95 -11.38
CA ALA A 66 12.02 -14.08 -11.46
C ALA A 66 12.72 -12.82 -10.95
N GLY A 67 13.84 -13.02 -10.28
CA GLY A 67 14.45 -11.97 -9.49
C GLY A 67 15.80 -12.32 -8.87
N GLU A 68 16.31 -11.38 -8.08
CA GLU A 68 17.50 -11.53 -7.25
C GLU A 68 17.13 -11.76 -5.78
N LYS A 69 17.76 -12.74 -5.13
CA LYS A 69 17.82 -12.85 -3.67
C LYS A 69 19.13 -12.26 -3.18
N GLU A 70 19.03 -11.16 -2.42
CA GLU A 70 20.15 -10.46 -1.78
C GLU A 70 20.22 -10.95 -0.32
N LEU A 71 21.21 -11.79 0.00
CA LEU A 71 21.52 -12.24 1.36
C LEU A 71 22.67 -11.40 1.93
N ASN A 72 22.42 -10.71 3.04
CA ASN A 72 23.44 -9.98 3.77
C ASN A 72 24.12 -10.90 4.81
N LEU A 73 25.40 -11.20 4.58
CA LEU A 73 26.15 -12.17 5.37
C LEU A 73 26.44 -11.71 6.81
N LYS A 74 26.29 -10.42 7.13
CA LYS A 74 26.52 -9.88 8.48
C LYS A 74 25.34 -10.02 9.43
N ASN A 75 24.12 -10.20 8.92
CA ASN A 75 22.89 -10.20 9.73
C ASN A 75 21.82 -11.20 9.26
N GLY A 76 22.17 -12.12 8.35
CA GLY A 76 21.26 -13.13 7.80
C GLY A 76 20.08 -12.57 6.99
N LYS A 77 20.03 -11.25 6.74
CA LYS A 77 18.86 -10.61 6.15
C LYS A 77 18.72 -10.97 4.67
N LEU A 78 17.75 -11.82 4.36
CA LEU A 78 17.31 -12.14 3.00
C LEU A 78 16.38 -11.04 2.46
N LYS A 79 16.50 -10.73 1.17
CA LYS A 79 15.66 -9.77 0.48
C LYS A 79 15.45 -10.19 -0.99
N LEU A 80 14.20 -10.43 -1.35
CA LEU A 80 13.79 -10.77 -2.71
C LEU A 80 13.45 -9.50 -3.50
N LYS A 81 14.05 -9.34 -4.69
CA LYS A 81 13.72 -8.30 -5.67
C LYS A 81 13.29 -8.96 -6.98
N ALA A 82 12.07 -8.72 -7.46
CA ALA A 82 11.65 -9.17 -8.79
C ALA A 82 11.99 -8.15 -9.86
N TYR A 83 12.61 -8.60 -10.95
CA TYR A 83 12.75 -7.85 -12.20
C TYR A 83 11.81 -8.38 -13.30
N SER A 84 11.28 -9.61 -13.16
CA SER A 84 10.26 -10.17 -14.06
C SER A 84 9.10 -10.77 -13.27
N LEU A 85 7.88 -10.60 -13.79
CA LEU A 85 6.69 -11.29 -13.35
C LEU A 85 5.87 -11.65 -14.60
N LYS A 86 5.50 -12.92 -14.72
CA LYS A 86 4.62 -13.45 -15.77
C LYS A 86 3.37 -14.02 -15.11
N LEU A 87 2.21 -13.83 -15.74
CA LEU A 87 1.00 -14.52 -15.33
C LEU A 87 1.11 -15.99 -15.74
N SER A 88 0.95 -16.89 -14.78
CA SER A 88 0.82 -18.32 -15.04
C SER A 88 -0.66 -18.61 -15.29
N VAL A 89 -1.10 -18.39 -16.53
CA VAL A 89 -2.44 -18.80 -16.95
C VAL A 89 -2.48 -20.31 -16.94
N SER A 90 -3.10 -20.87 -15.90
CA SER A 90 -3.57 -22.24 -15.93
C SER A 90 -4.66 -22.27 -17.00
N ASN A 91 -4.35 -22.82 -18.17
CA ASN A 91 -5.29 -22.93 -19.29
C ASN A 91 -6.45 -23.86 -18.91
N ASN A 92 -7.47 -23.30 -18.28
CA ASN A 92 -8.82 -23.85 -18.29
C ASN A 92 -9.71 -22.84 -19.03
N SER A 93 -10.35 -23.33 -20.09
CA SER A 93 -10.85 -22.54 -21.22
C SER A 93 -11.70 -21.32 -20.86
N LEU A 94 -11.38 -20.19 -21.48
CA LEU A 94 -12.34 -19.37 -22.25
C LEU A 94 -11.54 -18.46 -23.20
N THR A 95 -11.65 -18.72 -24.50
CA THR A 95 -10.90 -18.01 -25.55
C THR A 95 -11.48 -16.62 -25.81
N PRO A 96 -10.70 -15.53 -25.72
CA PRO A 96 -11.01 -14.31 -26.46
C PRO A 96 -10.68 -14.58 -27.93
N LYS A 97 -11.70 -14.78 -28.76
CA LYS A 97 -11.50 -14.82 -30.22
C LYS A 97 -11.05 -13.44 -30.72
N GLN A 98 -10.24 -13.47 -31.77
CA GLN A 98 -9.60 -12.32 -32.41
C GLN A 98 -10.59 -11.22 -32.83
N LEU A 99 -10.05 -10.01 -32.97
CA LEU A 99 -10.71 -8.89 -33.63
C LEU A 99 -11.03 -9.24 -35.09
N ASP A 100 -11.99 -8.52 -35.69
CA ASP A 100 -11.69 -7.70 -36.88
C ASP A 100 -12.82 -6.67 -37.17
N PRO A 101 -12.56 -5.61 -37.96
CA PRO A 101 -13.39 -4.39 -38.01
C PRO A 101 -14.32 -4.27 -39.24
N THR A 102 -15.12 -3.20 -39.25
CA THR A 102 -15.86 -2.63 -40.40
C THR A 102 -17.09 -3.40 -40.91
N ASN A 103 -18.30 -2.92 -40.57
CA ASN A 103 -19.29 -2.42 -41.55
C ASN A 103 -20.58 -1.89 -40.89
N THR A 104 -20.98 -0.68 -41.27
CA THR A 104 -22.36 -0.15 -41.19
C THR A 104 -23.11 -0.58 -42.47
N PRO A 105 -24.44 -0.80 -42.46
CA PRO A 105 -25.43 0.28 -42.71
C PRO A 105 -26.57 0.29 -41.66
N VAL A 106 -27.05 1.45 -41.17
CA VAL A 106 -28.06 2.37 -41.75
C VAL A 106 -29.52 1.84 -41.68
N ALA A 107 -30.36 2.62 -40.96
CA ALA A 107 -31.81 2.89 -41.13
C ALA A 107 -32.87 1.94 -40.48
N ILE A 108 -34.06 2.39 -40.00
CA ILE A 108 -34.58 3.72 -39.57
C ILE A 108 -35.99 3.56 -38.89
N LEU A 109 -36.35 4.39 -37.89
CA LEU A 109 -37.73 4.63 -37.33
C LEU A 109 -38.49 3.38 -36.73
N THR A 110 -39.41 3.38 -35.77
CA THR A 110 -40.21 4.34 -34.94
C THR A 110 -40.78 3.54 -33.71
N SER A 111 -41.47 4.03 -32.65
CA SER A 111 -41.84 5.36 -32.13
C SER A 111 -42.13 5.29 -30.60
N ASP A 112 -42.54 6.44 -30.03
CA ASP A 112 -43.46 6.65 -28.89
C ASP A 112 -43.20 6.19 -27.43
N ARG A 113 -43.12 7.24 -26.59
CA ARG A 113 -43.72 7.44 -25.24
C ARG A 113 -42.90 7.06 -23.98
N PRO A 114 -43.11 7.80 -22.85
CA PRO A 114 -41.96 8.51 -22.28
C PRO A 114 -41.67 8.30 -20.78
N ILE A 115 -40.52 8.85 -20.41
CA ILE A 115 -39.95 9.14 -19.09
C ILE A 115 -40.97 9.27 -17.93
N GLU A 116 -40.73 8.54 -16.84
CA GLU A 116 -41.03 9.04 -15.48
C GLU A 116 -39.94 8.61 -14.46
N ASN A 117 -39.89 9.29 -13.32
CA ASN A 117 -38.68 9.51 -12.52
C ASN A 117 -38.64 8.75 -11.18
N SER A 118 -37.41 8.49 -10.73
CA SER A 118 -36.94 8.59 -9.34
C SER A 118 -37.74 7.97 -8.16
N LYS A 119 -37.18 6.90 -7.58
CA LYS A 119 -37.02 6.67 -6.11
C LYS A 119 -36.06 5.49 -5.91
N ILE A 120 -34.82 5.72 -5.48
CA ILE A 120 -34.41 5.68 -4.06
C ILE A 120 -35.09 4.51 -3.31
N ASN A 121 -34.34 3.43 -3.09
CA ASN A 121 -34.63 2.54 -1.97
C ASN A 121 -33.33 2.05 -1.32
N SER A 122 -32.88 2.83 -0.35
CA SER A 122 -31.82 2.48 0.60
C SER A 122 -32.33 1.49 1.63
N ARG A 123 -32.01 0.20 1.49
CA ARG A 123 -31.98 -0.77 2.61
C ARG A 123 -31.43 -2.14 2.19
N THR A 124 -30.21 -2.47 2.64
CA THR A 124 -29.90 -3.81 3.17
C THR A 124 -28.67 -3.80 4.07
N THR A 125 -28.85 -4.36 5.27
CA THR A 125 -27.86 -5.08 6.09
C THR A 125 -26.52 -4.41 6.42
N SER A 126 -26.55 -3.66 7.51
CA SER A 126 -25.46 -3.56 8.50
C SER A 126 -25.11 -4.92 9.14
N LYS A 127 -23.89 -5.00 9.74
CA LYS A 127 -23.24 -6.15 10.41
C LYS A 127 -22.66 -7.19 9.42
N THR A 128 -21.43 -7.69 9.56
CA THR A 128 -20.55 -7.76 10.75
C THR A 128 -19.10 -7.41 10.38
N ALA A 129 -18.52 -6.39 11.02
CA ALA A 129 -17.07 -6.17 11.01
C ALA A 129 -16.47 -6.80 12.27
N THR A 130 -15.78 -7.94 12.10
CA THR A 130 -15.07 -8.65 13.18
C THR A 130 -14.05 -7.74 13.84
N ALA A 131 -13.99 -7.77 15.17
CA ALA A 131 -13.09 -6.92 15.96
C ALA A 131 -11.61 -7.11 15.52
N PRO A 132 -10.84 -6.03 15.28
CA PRO A 132 -9.44 -6.15 14.95
C PRO A 132 -8.65 -6.58 16.19
N ALA A 133 -7.70 -7.51 16.01
CA ALA A 133 -6.66 -7.79 17.00
C ALA A 133 -5.98 -6.48 17.42
N LYS A 134 -5.55 -6.36 18.69
CA LYS A 134 -4.94 -5.15 19.30
C LYS A 134 -3.77 -4.62 18.46
N THR A 135 -4.05 -3.75 17.49
CA THR A 135 -3.04 -3.10 16.67
C THR A 135 -2.47 -1.92 17.45
N LYS A 136 -1.16 -1.97 17.75
CA LYS A 136 -0.48 -0.87 18.46
C LYS A 136 -0.64 0.42 17.67
N THR A 137 -1.10 1.47 18.34
CA THR A 137 -1.40 2.77 17.73
C THR A 137 -0.10 3.44 17.27
N LYS A 138 -0.13 4.14 16.13
CA LYS A 138 1.10 4.70 15.53
C LYS A 138 0.90 6.11 15.00
N ILE A 139 1.98 6.89 15.05
CA ILE A 139 2.06 8.21 14.43
C ILE A 139 3.19 8.17 13.39
N LEU A 140 2.82 8.22 12.11
CA LEU A 140 3.75 8.14 10.99
C LEU A 140 4.19 9.54 10.55
N VAL A 141 5.46 9.88 10.76
CA VAL A 141 6.03 11.21 10.45
C VAL A 141 6.78 11.19 9.13
N CYS A 142 6.45 12.08 8.18
CA CYS A 142 7.13 12.14 6.89
C CYS A 142 8.59 12.62 7.05
N GLN A 143 9.56 11.73 6.79
CA GLN A 143 10.99 12.05 6.95
C GLN A 143 11.69 12.47 5.65
N LYS A 144 10.95 12.87 4.61
CA LYS A 144 11.56 13.35 3.34
C LYS A 144 11.97 14.82 3.42
N SER A 145 12.90 15.18 2.53
CA SER A 145 13.61 16.48 2.48
C SER A 145 12.70 17.68 2.71
N ASP A 146 11.56 17.76 2.03
CA ASP A 146 10.67 18.92 2.13
C ASP A 146 9.96 19.01 3.48
N CYS A 147 9.64 17.88 4.12
CA CYS A 147 9.06 17.88 5.46
C CYS A 147 10.12 18.16 6.52
N GLN A 148 11.34 17.63 6.36
CA GLN A 148 12.45 17.91 7.26
C GLN A 148 12.87 19.39 7.23
N LYS A 149 13.06 19.96 6.02
CA LYS A 149 13.35 21.40 5.82
C LYS A 149 12.28 22.33 6.39
N ARG A 150 11.04 21.85 6.57
CA ARG A 150 9.91 22.61 7.14
C ARG A 150 9.69 22.37 8.64
N GLY A 151 10.64 21.72 9.33
CA GLY A 151 10.57 21.50 10.79
C GLY A 151 10.14 20.09 11.21
N GLY A 152 10.18 19.09 10.32
CA GLY A 152 9.79 17.71 10.60
C GLY A 152 10.49 17.08 11.80
N ALA A 153 11.78 17.39 12.02
CA ALA A 153 12.53 16.94 13.19
C ALA A 153 11.97 17.52 14.52
N ALA A 154 11.61 18.80 14.53
CA ALA A 154 11.00 19.45 15.70
C ALA A 154 9.60 18.89 15.98
N VAL A 155 8.83 18.55 14.93
CA VAL A 155 7.54 17.85 15.05
C VAL A 155 7.71 16.44 15.64
N CYS A 156 8.74 15.69 15.22
CA CYS A 156 9.04 14.36 15.77
C CYS A 156 9.38 14.43 17.27
N LYS A 157 10.30 15.34 17.65
CA LYS A 157 10.68 15.56 19.05
C LYS A 157 9.51 16.05 19.91
N ALA A 158 8.64 16.91 19.38
CA ALA A 158 7.44 17.34 20.07
C ALA A 158 6.43 16.20 20.29
N LEU A 159 6.30 15.28 19.32
CA LEU A 159 5.46 14.08 19.45
C LEU A 159 5.99 13.14 20.53
N GLU A 160 7.29 12.84 20.51
CA GLU A 160 7.95 12.04 21.55
C GLU A 160 7.71 12.67 22.93
N ASN A 161 8.10 13.94 23.14
CA ASN A 161 7.86 14.64 24.40
C ASN A 161 6.38 14.65 24.86
N ALA A 162 5.43 14.82 23.93
CA ALA A 162 4.00 14.85 24.24
C ALA A 162 3.44 13.46 24.62
N LEU A 163 3.98 12.37 24.07
CA LEU A 163 3.62 11.01 24.47
C LEU A 163 4.25 10.64 25.81
N ASN A 164 5.52 10.98 26.01
CA ASN A 164 6.25 10.74 27.26
C ASN A 164 5.57 11.44 28.45
N SER A 165 5.22 12.73 28.30
CA SER A 165 4.49 13.49 29.34
C SER A 165 3.08 13.00 29.66
N ARG A 166 2.54 12.05 28.87
CA ARG A 166 1.22 11.41 29.07
C ARG A 166 1.32 9.92 29.43
N GLY A 167 2.53 9.37 29.60
CA GLY A 167 2.74 7.93 29.83
C GLY A 167 2.32 7.03 28.66
N LEU A 168 2.22 7.58 27.44
CA LEU A 168 1.68 6.89 26.26
C LEU A 168 2.73 6.06 25.50
N GLU A 169 4.00 6.08 25.90
CA GLU A 169 5.13 5.42 25.22
C GLU A 169 4.92 3.92 24.98
N GLY A 170 4.26 3.22 25.91
CA GLY A 170 3.94 1.79 25.78
C GLY A 170 2.79 1.48 24.82
N GLN A 171 1.97 2.49 24.48
CA GLN A 171 0.72 2.35 23.72
C GLN A 171 0.83 2.91 22.30
N VAL A 172 1.57 4.01 22.14
CA VAL A 172 1.66 4.81 20.90
C VAL A 172 3.12 4.90 20.46
N THR A 173 3.41 4.53 19.21
CA THR A 173 4.77 4.63 18.65
C THR A 173 4.87 5.68 17.54
N VAL A 174 5.86 6.58 17.65
CA VAL A 174 6.24 7.47 16.55
C VAL A 174 7.14 6.69 15.59
N GLN A 175 6.84 6.71 14.29
CA GLN A 175 7.61 6.01 13.26
C GLN A 175 7.84 6.89 12.03
N GLY A 176 9.04 6.83 11.44
CA GLY A 176 9.33 7.52 10.18
C GLY A 176 8.61 6.87 8.99
N THR A 177 8.11 7.69 8.05
CA THR A 177 7.46 7.21 6.81
C THR A 177 8.01 7.88 5.54
N GLY A 178 7.56 7.35 4.40
CA GLY A 178 7.87 7.77 3.04
C GLY A 178 7.31 9.14 2.66
N CYS A 179 7.23 9.41 1.35
CA CYS A 179 6.72 10.69 0.87
C CYS A 179 5.19 10.67 0.84
N LEU A 180 4.56 11.40 1.77
CA LEU A 180 3.11 11.51 1.85
C LEU A 180 2.45 12.34 0.71
N LYS A 181 3.15 12.54 -0.42
CA LYS A 181 2.90 13.45 -1.56
C LYS A 181 2.71 14.94 -1.25
N GLN A 182 2.34 15.31 -0.03
CA GLN A 182 1.95 16.68 0.30
C GLN A 182 3.14 17.58 0.67
N CYS A 183 4.21 17.57 -0.15
CA CYS A 183 5.46 18.32 0.11
C CYS A 183 5.25 19.83 0.28
N LYS A 184 4.33 20.43 -0.51
CA LYS A 184 3.96 21.85 -0.41
C LYS A 184 3.27 22.21 0.92
N ALA A 185 2.78 21.22 1.67
CA ALA A 185 2.13 21.37 2.96
C ALA A 185 2.86 20.61 4.09
N GLY A 186 4.18 20.37 3.96
CA GLY A 186 4.98 19.83 5.06
C GLY A 186 5.13 20.79 6.24
N PRO A 187 5.39 20.31 7.47
CA PRO A 187 5.50 18.89 7.87
C PRO A 187 4.16 18.14 7.82
N ASN A 188 4.22 16.83 7.62
CA ASN A 188 3.03 15.96 7.49
C ASN A 188 3.15 14.74 8.41
N ILE A 189 2.06 14.36 9.08
CA ILE A 189 1.94 13.09 9.82
C ILE A 189 0.64 12.35 9.47
N VAL A 190 0.61 11.04 9.75
CA VAL A 190 -0.58 10.19 9.67
C VAL A 190 -0.74 9.45 11.00
N LEU A 191 -1.91 9.52 11.62
CA LEU A 191 -2.25 8.64 12.75
C LEU A 191 -2.81 7.31 12.24
N MET A 192 -2.61 6.24 13.00
CA MET A 192 -3.06 4.88 12.70
C MET A 192 -3.65 4.28 13.99
N PRO A 193 -4.80 3.58 13.95
CA PRO A 193 -5.43 2.97 12.76
C PRO A 193 -6.45 3.84 12.01
N ASP A 194 -6.80 5.01 12.55
CA ASP A 194 -7.78 5.97 12.06
C ASP A 194 -7.43 6.61 10.69
N LYS A 195 -6.15 6.60 10.31
CA LYS A 195 -5.61 7.18 9.07
C LYS A 195 -5.76 8.70 8.97
N THR A 196 -6.03 9.42 10.07
CA THR A 196 -6.14 10.89 10.05
C THR A 196 -4.83 11.51 9.61
N ARG A 197 -4.89 12.43 8.65
CA ARG A 197 -3.74 13.18 8.15
C ARG A 197 -3.72 14.59 8.70
N TYR A 198 -2.54 15.05 9.07
CA TYR A 198 -2.27 16.43 9.40
C TYR A 198 -1.13 16.97 8.53
N SER A 199 -1.21 18.24 8.18
CA SER A 199 -0.31 18.96 7.27
C SER A 199 -0.03 20.36 7.81
N ARG A 200 1.14 20.93 7.46
CA ARG A 200 1.66 22.24 7.91
C ARG A 200 1.80 22.37 9.43
N ILE A 201 1.97 21.24 10.10
CA ILE A 201 1.90 21.13 11.56
C ILE A 201 3.07 21.89 12.20
N LYS A 202 2.76 22.70 13.21
CA LYS A 202 3.76 23.33 14.07
C LYS A 202 4.02 22.46 15.31
N PRO A 203 5.25 22.44 15.87
CA PRO A 203 5.54 21.73 17.12
C PRO A 203 4.61 22.10 18.29
N ALA A 204 4.16 23.36 18.35
CA ALA A 204 3.24 23.85 19.38
C ALA A 204 1.80 23.29 19.27
N GLU A 205 1.40 22.77 18.11
CA GLU A 205 0.07 22.18 17.88
C GLU A 205 0.02 20.70 18.30
N ILE A 206 1.18 20.07 18.50
CA ILE A 206 1.30 18.64 18.80
C ILE A 206 0.59 18.21 20.09
N PRO A 207 0.70 18.91 21.24
CA PRO A 207 -0.02 18.54 22.45
C PRO A 207 -1.52 18.39 22.21
N ALA A 208 -2.15 19.38 21.56
CA ALA A 208 -3.57 19.36 21.23
C ALA A 208 -3.97 18.25 20.24
N ILE A 209 -3.09 17.90 19.28
CA ILE A 209 -3.31 16.74 18.39
C ILE A 209 -3.24 15.44 19.19
N VAL A 210 -2.29 15.31 20.13
CA VAL A 210 -2.18 14.12 20.97
C VAL A 210 -3.39 13.99 21.90
N ASP A 211 -3.79 15.08 22.56
CA ASP A 211 -4.98 15.09 23.43
C ASP A 211 -6.25 14.70 22.67
N LYS A 212 -6.44 15.22 21.45
CA LYS A 212 -7.63 14.92 20.63
C LYS A 212 -7.77 13.43 20.27
N HIS A 213 -6.66 12.70 20.09
CA HIS A 213 -6.66 11.31 19.59
C HIS A 213 -6.34 10.26 20.65
N PHE A 214 -5.67 10.65 21.73
CA PHE A 214 -5.15 9.75 22.75
C PHE A 214 -5.48 10.20 24.18
N ALA A 215 -6.51 11.05 24.37
CA ALA A 215 -7.01 11.42 25.68
C ALA A 215 -7.18 10.18 26.57
N VAL A 216 -6.43 10.14 27.66
CA VAL A 216 -6.55 9.13 28.70
C VAL A 216 -7.89 9.38 29.40
N LYS A 217 -8.76 8.37 29.39
CA LYS A 217 -9.94 8.28 30.27
C LYS A 217 -9.56 7.55 31.55
#